data_AF-A0A934SY61-F1
#
_entry.id   AF-A0A934SY61-F1
#
_cell.length_a   1.000
_cell.length_b   1.000
_cell.length_c   1.000
_cell.angle_alpha   90.00
_cell.angle_beta   90.00
_cell.angle_gamma   90.00
#
_symmetry.space_group_name_H-M   'P 1'
#
loop_
_entity.id
_entity.type
_entity.pdbx_description
1 polymer ?
#
loop_
_entity_poly.entity_id
_entity_poly.type
_entity_poly.pdbx_seq_one_letter_code
_entity_poly.pdbx_strand_id
1 'polypeptide(L)'
;MNKGSWRFGAWIVVLALSACGAPKYTIDDGRKVNEELLRNIRTYGAAETALRPAIQRSAQLKDPGCDKQWELPISVASSAAYEENDRVAWVRGLGVDERLTVIAAVPGSGFAPGDKLEAIDGYSRRDAAKMSAYLTEKRDDGKPFPVTLAGGRTVPLQPFQVCRGHVFLAVPNAPKLQDYHWLMSVHPLETVQEPPTEDEALWMVLWTQGLSEEGGARMKLYHYGTKIAGKVYSLATLVSGVKGVAMAAETAVKAAQTAAANAISDALRKKLMDEAAEIARNQVRDQLSVVVRHVSQQQAMTTMEIAAANRGALSGVAWIAGTTFDQADAWAFQRMIALNADPLAAFTLHQKLIDLSLPANAFVFDKERLAAVSRLAEAQGKGEDAVAILNGVRPDTLQLNVAAMPLASAGDSLGIFGADAEAAPRPQIFGFVDALLDMPLESASTN
;
A
#
# COMPACT_ATOMS: atom_id res chain seq x y z
N MET A 1 -81.61 -1.84 -23.31
CA MET A 1 -80.59 -0.81 -22.99
C MET A 1 -80.41 -0.87 -21.48
N ASN A 2 -79.30 -1.29 -20.88
CA ASN A 2 -77.96 -0.72 -20.99
C ASN A 2 -76.91 -1.80 -20.68
N LYS A 3 -75.92 -1.95 -21.57
CA LYS A 3 -74.63 -2.61 -21.31
C LYS A 3 -73.64 -1.50 -20.96
N GLY A 4 -72.83 -1.65 -19.92
CA GLY A 4 -71.64 -0.83 -19.77
C GLY A 4 -71.14 -0.68 -18.34
N SER A 5 -70.02 -1.36 -18.06
CA SER A 5 -68.87 -0.92 -17.23
C SER A 5 -68.32 -2.07 -16.36
N TRP A 6 -67.74 -3.05 -17.03
CA TRP A 6 -66.78 -3.95 -16.40
C TRP A 6 -65.48 -3.86 -17.22
N ARG A 7 -64.34 -3.76 -16.53
CA ARG A 7 -62.95 -3.82 -17.06
C ARG A 7 -62.28 -2.50 -17.46
N PHE A 8 -62.02 -1.60 -16.52
CA PHE A 8 -60.87 -0.67 -16.63
C PHE A 8 -60.09 -0.43 -15.32
N GLY A 9 -60.41 -1.13 -14.23
CA GLY A 9 -59.84 -0.87 -12.90
C GLY A 9 -58.75 -1.84 -12.41
N ALA A 10 -58.12 -2.64 -13.28
CA ALA A 10 -57.17 -3.68 -12.85
C ALA A 10 -55.72 -3.46 -13.32
N TRP A 11 -55.44 -2.49 -14.19
CA TRP A 11 -54.10 -2.28 -14.77
C TRP A 11 -53.25 -1.21 -14.08
N ILE A 12 -53.83 -0.39 -13.20
CA ILE A 12 -53.09 0.71 -12.52
C ILE A 12 -52.45 0.25 -11.19
N VAL A 13 -52.94 -0.83 -10.56
CA VAL A 13 -52.40 -1.30 -9.27
C VAL A 13 -51.12 -2.14 -9.43
N VAL A 14 -50.87 -2.70 -10.62
CA VAL A 14 -49.66 -3.53 -10.86
C VAL A 14 -48.41 -2.67 -11.16
N LEU A 15 -48.57 -1.42 -11.63
CA LEU A 15 -47.44 -0.51 -11.90
C LEU A 15 -46.96 0.28 -10.67
N ALA A 16 -47.73 0.30 -9.58
CA ALA A 16 -47.37 1.03 -8.35
C ALA A 16 -46.63 0.17 -7.31
N LEU A 17 -46.50 -1.15 -7.53
CA LEU A 17 -45.87 -2.09 -6.59
C LEU A 17 -44.46 -2.53 -6.98
N SER A 18 -43.91 -2.05 -8.12
CA SER A 18 -42.56 -2.40 -8.57
C SER A 18 -41.47 -1.40 -8.15
N ALA A 19 -41.78 -0.36 -7.37
CA ALA A 19 -40.82 0.69 -6.98
C ALA A 19 -40.14 0.48 -5.60
N CYS A 20 -40.54 -0.54 -4.83
CA CYS A 20 -40.00 -0.79 -3.49
C CYS A 20 -39.12 -2.04 -3.47
N GLY A 21 -37.81 -1.89 -3.67
CA GLY A 21 -36.89 -3.01 -3.44
C GLY A 21 -35.47 -2.88 -4.00
N ALA A 22 -35.18 -1.86 -4.81
CA ALA A 22 -33.81 -1.60 -5.22
C ALA A 22 -32.99 -1.09 -4.01
N PRO A 23 -31.79 -1.63 -3.75
CA PRO A 23 -30.92 -1.11 -2.71
C PRO A 23 -30.61 0.38 -2.98
N LYS A 24 -30.83 1.22 -1.97
CA LYS A 24 -30.49 2.65 -2.04
C LYS A 24 -28.97 2.78 -1.88
N TYR A 25 -28.28 3.02 -2.98
CA TYR A 25 -26.85 3.32 -2.97
C TYR A 25 -26.60 4.76 -2.56
N THR A 26 -25.47 5.00 -1.90
CA THR A 26 -25.06 6.36 -1.53
C THR A 26 -24.82 7.19 -2.80
N ILE A 27 -25.34 8.42 -2.79
CA ILE A 27 -25.12 9.43 -3.83
C ILE A 27 -24.48 10.66 -3.20
N ASP A 28 -23.74 11.42 -3.99
CA ASP A 28 -23.28 12.73 -3.55
C ASP A 28 -24.46 13.70 -3.51
N ASP A 29 -24.91 14.05 -2.30
CA ASP A 29 -26.03 14.97 -2.05
C ASP A 29 -25.56 16.40 -1.72
N GLY A 30 -24.27 16.70 -1.91
CA GLY A 30 -23.70 18.02 -1.65
C GLY A 30 -23.47 18.33 -0.16
N ARG A 31 -23.70 17.38 0.76
CA ARG A 31 -23.41 17.59 2.18
C ARG A 31 -21.92 17.83 2.41
N LYS A 32 -21.59 18.53 3.50
CA LYS A 32 -20.20 18.72 3.93
C LYS A 32 -19.60 17.36 4.31
N VAL A 33 -18.41 17.08 3.79
CA VAL A 33 -17.63 15.87 4.10
C VAL A 33 -16.34 16.26 4.81
N ASN A 34 -15.63 15.27 5.34
CA ASN A 34 -14.28 15.47 5.84
C ASN A 34 -13.33 15.74 4.65
N GLU A 35 -12.81 16.96 4.56
CA GLU A 35 -11.94 17.40 3.46
C GLU A 35 -10.57 16.70 3.46
N GLU A 36 -10.06 16.32 4.63
CA GLU A 36 -8.83 15.53 4.71
C GLU A 36 -9.04 14.13 4.16
N LEU A 37 -10.13 13.47 4.54
CA LEU A 37 -10.50 12.16 3.99
C LEU A 37 -10.73 12.25 2.48
N LEU A 38 -11.45 13.27 1.99
CA LEU A 38 -11.70 13.47 0.56
C LEU A 38 -10.39 13.67 -0.22
N ARG A 39 -9.44 14.44 0.32
CA ARG A 39 -8.11 14.59 -0.27
C ARG A 39 -7.39 13.25 -0.34
N ASN A 40 -7.36 12.49 0.76
CA ASN A 40 -6.71 11.17 0.80
C ASN A 40 -7.36 10.20 -0.21
N ILE A 41 -8.69 10.20 -0.35
CA ILE A 41 -9.41 9.38 -1.34
C ILE A 41 -8.96 9.72 -2.76
N ARG A 42 -8.83 11.01 -3.09
CA ARG A 42 -8.36 11.45 -4.42
C ARG A 42 -6.91 11.04 -4.66
N THR A 43 -6.03 11.23 -3.68
CA THR A 43 -4.63 10.78 -3.74
C THR A 43 -4.55 9.27 -3.96
N TYR A 44 -5.35 8.50 -3.23
CA TYR A 44 -5.39 7.04 -3.35
C TYR A 44 -5.78 6.59 -4.76
N GLY A 45 -6.84 7.14 -5.35
CA GLY A 45 -7.24 6.78 -6.72
C GLY A 45 -6.24 7.23 -7.79
N ALA A 46 -5.64 8.42 -7.65
CA ALA A 46 -4.60 8.88 -8.57
C ALA A 46 -3.37 7.97 -8.52
N ALA A 47 -2.98 7.54 -7.33
CA ALA A 47 -1.83 6.68 -7.15
C ALA A 47 -2.08 5.23 -7.62
N GLU A 48 -3.26 4.66 -7.38
CA GLU A 48 -3.66 3.37 -7.95
C GLU A 48 -3.65 3.42 -9.49
N THR A 49 -4.05 4.55 -10.08
CA THR A 49 -4.00 4.77 -11.53
C THR A 49 -2.56 4.80 -12.06
N ALA A 50 -1.62 5.37 -11.29
CA ALA A 50 -0.19 5.38 -11.66
C ALA A 50 0.49 4.01 -11.46
N LEU A 51 0.17 3.30 -10.37
CA LEU A 51 0.79 2.01 -10.05
C LEU A 51 0.30 0.87 -10.94
N ARG A 52 -0.97 0.88 -11.37
CA ARG A 52 -1.56 -0.26 -12.09
C ARG A 52 -0.84 -0.59 -13.42
N PRO A 53 -0.51 0.39 -14.28
CA PRO A 53 0.34 0.15 -15.46
C PRO A 53 1.75 -0.31 -15.10
N ALA A 54 2.35 0.23 -14.03
CA ALA A 54 3.67 -0.17 -13.57
C ALA A 54 3.70 -1.65 -13.12
N ILE A 55 2.65 -2.13 -12.45
CA ILE A 55 2.51 -3.55 -12.10
C ILE A 55 2.44 -4.41 -13.36
N GLN A 56 1.65 -4.01 -14.37
CA GLN A 56 1.62 -4.73 -15.64
C GLN A 56 2.98 -4.72 -16.34
N ARG A 57 3.70 -3.59 -16.31
CA ARG A 57 5.04 -3.48 -16.89
C ARG A 57 6.03 -4.42 -16.20
N SER A 58 5.94 -4.59 -14.88
CA SER A 58 6.78 -5.57 -14.15
C SER A 58 6.59 -7.01 -14.62
N ALA A 59 5.37 -7.37 -15.06
CA ALA A 59 5.07 -8.70 -15.60
C ALA A 59 5.86 -9.04 -16.88
N GLN A 60 6.31 -8.02 -17.61
CA GLN A 60 7.06 -8.19 -18.86
C GLN A 60 8.44 -8.81 -18.63
N LEU A 61 9.00 -8.70 -17.41
CA LEU A 61 10.27 -9.32 -17.03
C LEU A 61 10.26 -10.84 -17.24
N LYS A 62 9.11 -11.48 -16.98
CA LYS A 62 8.99 -12.95 -16.95
C LYS A 62 10.14 -13.62 -16.18
N ASP A 63 10.56 -12.99 -15.08
CA ASP A 63 11.79 -13.34 -14.36
C ASP A 63 11.72 -14.80 -13.85
N PRO A 64 12.58 -15.72 -14.33
CA PRO A 64 12.54 -17.11 -13.88
C PRO A 64 13.02 -17.29 -12.44
N GLY A 65 13.71 -16.29 -11.87
CA GLY A 65 14.30 -16.33 -10.53
C GLY A 65 13.39 -15.86 -9.41
N CYS A 66 12.12 -15.55 -9.67
CA CYS A 66 11.17 -15.11 -8.65
C CYS A 66 9.94 -16.02 -8.55
N ASP A 67 9.43 -16.15 -7.33
CA ASP A 67 8.14 -16.78 -7.07
C ASP A 67 7.03 -15.95 -7.73
N LYS A 68 6.04 -16.62 -8.34
CA LYS A 68 4.98 -15.96 -9.09
C LYS A 68 3.72 -15.73 -8.26
N GLN A 69 3.07 -14.60 -8.49
CA GLN A 69 1.73 -14.30 -8.02
C GLN A 69 0.86 -13.80 -9.17
N TRP A 70 -0.45 -14.06 -9.08
CA TRP A 70 -1.43 -13.54 -10.02
C TRP A 70 -1.91 -12.17 -9.60
N GLU A 71 -2.08 -11.27 -10.56
CA GLU A 71 -2.54 -9.91 -10.37
C GLU A 71 -3.67 -9.58 -11.36
N LEU A 72 -4.53 -8.63 -10.95
CA LEU A 72 -5.63 -8.16 -11.79
C LEU A 72 -5.20 -6.92 -12.60
N PRO A 73 -5.72 -6.74 -13.83
CA PRO A 73 -5.53 -5.52 -14.60
C PRO A 73 -6.37 -4.34 -14.09
N ILE A 74 -7.12 -4.53 -12.99
CA ILE A 74 -7.95 -3.52 -12.36
C ILE A 74 -7.71 -3.49 -10.85
N SER A 75 -7.93 -2.32 -10.26
CA SER A 75 -8.05 -2.13 -8.82
C SER A 75 -9.49 -1.76 -8.50
N VAL A 76 -10.04 -2.28 -7.39
CA VAL A 76 -11.44 -2.12 -7.03
C VAL A 76 -11.60 -1.66 -5.58
N ALA A 77 -12.63 -0.85 -5.32
CA ALA A 77 -13.01 -0.40 -3.99
C ALA A 77 -14.53 -0.46 -3.78
N SER A 78 -14.96 -0.42 -2.53
CA SER A 78 -16.36 -0.30 -2.13
C SER A 78 -16.44 0.52 -0.86
N SER A 79 -17.47 1.36 -0.75
CA SER A 79 -17.70 2.17 0.44
C SER A 79 -18.61 1.50 1.48
N ALA A 80 -19.02 0.24 1.26
CA ALA A 80 -20.02 -0.45 2.09
C ALA A 80 -19.67 -0.57 3.59
N ALA A 81 -18.38 -0.52 3.93
CA ALA A 81 -17.89 -0.65 5.30
C ALA A 81 -17.77 0.69 6.04
N TYR A 82 -17.97 1.83 5.38
CA TYR A 82 -17.81 3.14 5.99
C TYR A 82 -19.13 3.68 6.54
N GLU A 83 -19.02 4.66 7.44
CA GLU A 83 -20.14 5.45 7.95
C GLU A 83 -20.77 6.30 6.83
N GLU A 84 -22.04 6.67 6.98
CA GLU A 84 -22.84 7.33 5.92
C GLU A 84 -22.15 8.56 5.33
N ASN A 85 -21.59 9.44 6.17
CA ASN A 85 -20.92 10.66 5.71
C ASN A 85 -19.59 10.37 5.00
N ASP A 86 -18.88 9.32 5.40
CA ASP A 86 -17.63 8.92 4.77
C ASP A 86 -17.90 8.26 3.42
N ARG A 87 -19.01 7.53 3.28
CA ARG A 87 -19.46 7.00 1.97
C ARG A 87 -19.66 8.12 0.95
N VAL A 88 -20.22 9.26 1.37
CA VAL A 88 -20.38 10.42 0.48
C VAL A 88 -19.02 10.95 0.04
N ALA A 89 -18.00 10.94 0.91
CA ALA A 89 -16.64 11.32 0.52
C ALA A 89 -16.04 10.36 -0.54
N TRP A 90 -16.31 9.05 -0.44
CA TRP A 90 -15.90 8.05 -1.43
C TRP A 90 -16.61 8.21 -2.77
N VAL A 91 -17.92 8.50 -2.75
CA VAL A 91 -18.68 8.81 -3.97
C VAL A 91 -18.16 10.09 -4.62
N ARG A 92 -17.93 11.15 -3.83
CA ARG A 92 -17.42 12.43 -4.33
C ARG A 92 -15.98 12.34 -4.86
N GLY A 93 -15.15 11.54 -4.21
CA GLY A 93 -13.73 11.43 -4.53
C GLY A 93 -13.46 10.53 -5.74
N LEU A 94 -14.11 9.37 -5.82
CA LEU A 94 -13.82 8.33 -6.81
C LEU A 94 -15.07 7.69 -7.45
N GLY A 95 -16.28 8.17 -7.16
CA GLY A 95 -17.52 7.54 -7.64
C GLY A 95 -17.82 6.19 -6.98
N VAL A 96 -17.15 5.88 -5.87
CA VAL A 96 -17.24 4.58 -5.18
C VAL A 96 -18.41 4.59 -4.20
N ASP A 97 -19.45 3.82 -4.52
CA ASP A 97 -20.57 3.52 -3.63
C ASP A 97 -20.40 2.13 -2.98
N GLU A 98 -21.46 1.58 -2.39
CA GLU A 98 -21.41 0.29 -1.73
C GLU A 98 -21.09 -0.87 -2.67
N ARG A 99 -21.21 -0.70 -4.00
CA ARG A 99 -20.84 -1.72 -4.98
C ARG A 99 -19.33 -1.77 -5.19
N LEU A 100 -18.86 -2.94 -5.63
CA LEU A 100 -17.48 -3.09 -6.04
C LEU A 100 -17.25 -2.29 -7.33
N THR A 101 -16.44 -1.23 -7.22
CA THR A 101 -16.24 -0.21 -8.25
C THR A 101 -14.77 -0.18 -8.66
N VAL A 102 -14.50 -0.16 -9.96
CA VAL A 102 -13.15 -0.01 -10.51
C VAL A 102 -12.62 1.38 -10.19
N ILE A 103 -11.45 1.49 -9.56
CA ILE A 103 -10.80 2.76 -9.25
C ILE A 103 -9.57 3.03 -10.13
N ALA A 104 -8.96 1.96 -10.66
CA ALA A 104 -7.86 2.02 -11.60
C ALA A 104 -7.91 0.83 -12.54
N ALA A 105 -7.45 1.02 -13.77
CA ALA A 105 -7.40 -0.02 -14.77
C ALA A 105 -6.17 0.16 -15.66
N VAL A 106 -5.57 -0.96 -16.05
CA VAL A 106 -4.54 -1.00 -17.09
C VAL A 106 -5.15 -0.53 -18.42
N PRO A 107 -4.43 0.30 -19.21
CA PRO A 107 -4.84 0.65 -20.56
C PRO A 107 -5.14 -0.58 -21.43
N GLY A 108 -6.29 -0.58 -22.10
CA GLY A 108 -6.70 -1.69 -22.97
C GLY A 108 -7.32 -2.91 -22.27
N SER A 109 -7.50 -2.88 -20.94
CA SER A 109 -8.18 -3.95 -20.18
C SER A 109 -9.69 -4.05 -20.44
N GLY A 110 -10.30 -3.05 -21.09
CA GLY A 110 -11.74 -2.99 -21.33
C GLY A 110 -12.56 -2.40 -20.17
N PHE A 111 -11.91 -2.14 -19.03
CA PHE A 111 -12.50 -1.49 -17.85
C PHE A 111 -12.07 -0.02 -17.77
N ALA A 112 -12.92 0.80 -17.18
CA ALA A 112 -12.64 2.20 -16.87
C ALA A 112 -12.86 2.48 -15.38
N PRO A 113 -12.12 3.43 -14.77
CA PRO A 113 -12.46 3.94 -13.44
C PRO A 113 -13.94 4.39 -13.38
N GLY A 114 -14.64 3.99 -12.32
CA GLY A 114 -16.07 4.19 -12.13
C GLY A 114 -16.96 3.03 -12.61
N ASP A 115 -16.43 2.06 -13.37
CA ASP A 115 -17.18 0.85 -13.75
C ASP A 115 -17.58 0.06 -12.48
N LYS A 116 -18.85 -0.35 -12.41
CA LYS A 116 -19.39 -1.08 -11.24
C LYS A 116 -19.63 -2.54 -11.58
N LEU A 117 -19.05 -3.44 -10.80
CA LEU A 117 -19.12 -4.88 -11.01
C LEU A 117 -20.46 -5.40 -10.47
N GLU A 118 -21.28 -5.96 -11.35
CA GLU A 118 -22.58 -6.56 -11.00
C GLU A 118 -22.46 -8.08 -10.82
N ALA A 119 -21.70 -8.74 -11.68
CA ALA A 119 -21.40 -10.17 -11.57
C ALA A 119 -19.96 -10.49 -11.99
N ILE A 120 -19.36 -11.47 -11.34
CA ILE A 120 -18.03 -12.01 -11.65
C ILE A 120 -18.25 -13.49 -11.96
N ASP A 121 -17.99 -13.93 -13.18
CA ASP A 121 -18.21 -15.32 -13.62
C ASP A 121 -19.61 -15.86 -13.28
N GLY A 122 -20.63 -15.02 -13.45
CA GLY A 122 -22.03 -15.33 -13.08
C GLY A 122 -22.33 -15.26 -11.57
N TYR A 123 -21.32 -15.13 -10.71
CA TYR A 123 -21.48 -14.89 -9.28
C TYR A 123 -21.87 -13.44 -9.01
N SER A 124 -23.02 -13.24 -8.37
CA SER A 124 -23.49 -11.92 -7.95
C SER A 124 -24.01 -11.96 -6.51
N ARG A 125 -23.60 -10.99 -5.70
CA ARG A 125 -24.06 -10.77 -4.32
C ARG A 125 -24.17 -9.27 -4.07
N ARG A 126 -25.10 -8.88 -3.20
CA ARG A 126 -25.21 -7.50 -2.70
C ARG A 126 -24.03 -7.12 -1.80
N ASP A 127 -23.41 -8.10 -1.17
CA ASP A 127 -22.27 -7.91 -0.27
C ASP A 127 -20.97 -7.76 -1.09
N ALA A 128 -20.45 -6.53 -1.14
CA ALA A 128 -19.20 -6.23 -1.82
C ALA A 128 -17.99 -6.99 -1.25
N ALA A 129 -18.01 -7.38 0.03
CA ALA A 129 -16.93 -8.17 0.62
C ALA A 129 -16.87 -9.57 0.01
N LYS A 130 -18.04 -10.21 -0.16
CA LYS A 130 -18.13 -11.52 -0.82
C LYS A 130 -17.77 -11.44 -2.29
N MET A 131 -18.20 -10.37 -2.98
CA MET A 131 -17.80 -10.11 -4.37
C MET A 131 -16.27 -9.94 -4.49
N SER A 132 -15.63 -9.21 -3.58
CA SER A 132 -14.19 -8.96 -3.57
C SER A 132 -13.38 -10.22 -3.23
N ALA A 133 -13.86 -11.03 -2.29
CA ALA A 133 -13.27 -12.33 -1.99
C ALA A 133 -13.32 -13.26 -3.21
N TYR A 134 -14.48 -13.33 -3.88
CA TYR A 134 -14.63 -14.13 -5.10
C TYR A 134 -13.77 -13.61 -6.26
N LEU A 135 -13.61 -12.30 -6.40
CA LEU A 135 -12.69 -11.71 -7.37
C LEU A 135 -11.24 -12.14 -7.13
N THR A 136 -10.84 -12.23 -5.85
CA THR A 136 -9.52 -12.72 -5.43
C THR A 136 -9.33 -14.18 -5.79
N GLU A 137 -10.31 -15.03 -5.51
CA GLU A 137 -10.27 -16.45 -5.87
C GLU A 137 -10.06 -16.61 -7.38
N LYS A 138 -10.82 -15.85 -8.18
CA LYS A 138 -10.71 -15.86 -9.64
C LYS A 138 -9.39 -15.29 -10.17
N ARG A 139 -8.80 -14.31 -9.48
CA ARG A 139 -7.44 -13.85 -9.74
C ARG A 139 -6.45 -15.00 -9.57
N ASP A 140 -6.52 -15.68 -8.44
CA ASP A 140 -5.56 -16.72 -8.05
C ASP A 140 -5.68 -17.99 -8.90
N ASP A 141 -6.87 -18.25 -9.48
CA ASP A 141 -7.09 -19.26 -10.52
C ASP A 141 -6.31 -18.98 -11.82
N GLY A 142 -5.95 -17.72 -12.08
CA GLY A 142 -5.16 -17.28 -13.24
C GLY A 142 -5.84 -17.39 -14.61
N LYS A 143 -7.08 -17.90 -14.67
CA LYS A 143 -7.84 -18.07 -15.91
C LYS A 143 -8.65 -16.82 -16.22
N PRO A 144 -8.85 -16.46 -17.50
CA PRO A 144 -9.78 -15.40 -17.85
C PRO A 144 -11.21 -15.76 -17.45
N PHE A 145 -11.95 -14.76 -16.95
CA PHE A 145 -13.35 -14.91 -16.54
C PHE A 145 -14.19 -13.69 -16.95
N PRO A 146 -15.48 -13.84 -17.24
CA PRO A 146 -16.35 -12.73 -17.62
C PRO A 146 -16.74 -11.90 -16.40
N VAL A 147 -16.74 -10.57 -16.55
CA VAL A 147 -17.24 -9.64 -15.53
C VAL A 147 -18.37 -8.81 -16.15
N THR A 148 -19.56 -8.91 -15.59
CA THR A 148 -20.72 -8.11 -15.99
C THR A 148 -20.73 -6.82 -15.19
N LEU A 149 -20.76 -5.70 -15.90
CA LEU A 149 -20.86 -4.37 -15.34
C LEU A 149 -22.32 -3.97 -15.16
N ALA A 150 -22.59 -3.03 -14.25
CA ALA A 150 -23.95 -2.55 -13.95
C ALA A 150 -24.73 -1.97 -15.16
N GLY A 151 -24.05 -1.67 -16.27
CA GLY A 151 -24.68 -1.29 -17.54
C GLY A 151 -25.09 -2.49 -18.42
N GLY A 152 -24.97 -3.72 -17.94
CA GLY A 152 -25.23 -4.96 -18.70
C GLY A 152 -24.10 -5.39 -19.65
N ARG A 153 -23.03 -4.61 -19.76
CA ARG A 153 -21.84 -4.93 -20.58
C ARG A 153 -21.01 -6.00 -19.86
N THR A 154 -20.70 -7.09 -20.53
CA THR A 154 -19.77 -8.11 -20.04
C THR A 154 -18.40 -7.94 -20.68
N VAL A 155 -17.36 -7.85 -19.86
CA VAL A 155 -15.96 -7.68 -20.28
C VAL A 155 -15.14 -8.87 -19.76
N PRO A 156 -14.31 -9.52 -20.60
CA PRO A 156 -13.41 -10.57 -20.13
C PRO A 156 -12.28 -9.95 -19.30
N LEU A 157 -12.09 -10.45 -18.08
CA LEU A 157 -10.98 -10.08 -17.22
C LEU A 157 -9.92 -11.18 -17.28
N GLN A 158 -8.70 -10.82 -17.69
CA GLN A 158 -7.55 -11.72 -17.74
C GLN A 158 -6.54 -11.36 -16.63
N PRO A 159 -6.37 -12.20 -15.60
CA PRO A 159 -5.25 -12.07 -14.66
C PRO A 159 -3.90 -12.28 -15.37
N PHE A 160 -2.84 -11.70 -14.82
CA PHE A 160 -1.47 -11.87 -15.32
C PHE A 160 -0.49 -12.14 -14.18
N GLN A 161 0.67 -12.72 -14.49
CA GLN A 161 1.66 -13.11 -13.49
C GLN A 161 2.71 -12.03 -13.28
N VAL A 162 3.05 -11.78 -12.02
CA VAL A 162 4.15 -10.92 -11.58
C VAL A 162 5.03 -11.67 -10.58
N CYS A 163 6.19 -11.11 -10.24
CA CYS A 163 6.93 -11.59 -9.07
C CYS A 163 6.11 -11.34 -7.81
N ARG A 164 6.26 -12.22 -6.81
CA ARG A 164 5.58 -12.10 -5.52
C ARG A 164 5.93 -10.78 -4.84
N GLY A 165 4.95 -10.24 -4.10
CA GLY A 165 5.07 -8.99 -3.36
C GLY A 165 4.07 -7.98 -3.91
N HIS A 166 2.79 -8.17 -3.58
CA HIS A 166 1.77 -7.21 -3.97
C HIS A 166 2.06 -5.83 -3.37
N VAL A 167 2.01 -4.81 -4.22
CA VAL A 167 2.15 -3.41 -3.80
C VAL A 167 0.77 -2.85 -3.46
N PHE A 168 0.61 -2.38 -2.22
CA PHE A 168 -0.59 -1.70 -1.76
C PHE A 168 -0.23 -0.33 -1.20
N LEU A 169 -1.19 0.58 -1.29
CA LEU A 169 -1.15 1.85 -0.60
C LEU A 169 -2.02 1.80 0.64
N ALA A 170 -1.62 2.57 1.65
CA ALA A 170 -2.42 2.80 2.84
C ALA A 170 -3.80 3.34 2.46
N VAL A 171 -4.83 2.79 3.08
CA VAL A 171 -6.22 3.21 2.81
C VAL A 171 -6.46 4.64 3.29
N PRO A 172 -7.37 5.41 2.67
CA PRO A 172 -7.57 6.83 2.96
C PRO A 172 -7.88 7.19 4.42
N ASN A 173 -8.46 6.27 5.20
CA ASN A 173 -8.78 6.44 6.62
C ASN A 173 -7.60 6.09 7.56
N ALA A 174 -6.54 5.45 7.04
CA ALA A 174 -5.32 5.16 7.77
C ALA A 174 -4.09 5.50 6.90
N PRO A 175 -3.94 6.77 6.44
CA PRO A 175 -3.02 7.15 5.37
C PRO A 175 -1.53 6.98 5.71
N LYS A 176 -1.20 6.84 7.00
CA LYS A 176 0.18 6.65 7.50
C LYS A 176 0.53 5.19 7.77
N LEU A 177 -0.39 4.26 7.50
CA LEU A 177 -0.14 2.84 7.67
C LEU A 177 1.02 2.42 6.76
N GLN A 178 2.01 1.75 7.34
CA GLN A 178 3.03 1.04 6.60
C GLN A 178 3.21 -0.34 7.22
N ASP A 179 3.38 -1.33 6.36
CA ASP A 179 3.68 -2.69 6.77
C ASP A 179 4.36 -3.43 5.62
N TYR A 180 5.34 -4.25 5.92
CA TYR A 180 6.18 -4.89 4.92
C TYR A 180 6.23 -6.40 5.16
N HIS A 181 5.76 -7.16 4.18
CA HIS A 181 5.61 -8.60 4.28
C HIS A 181 5.93 -9.28 2.95
N TRP A 182 6.37 -10.54 2.99
CA TRP A 182 6.80 -11.26 1.77
C TRP A 182 5.67 -11.57 0.79
N LEU A 183 4.40 -11.41 1.18
CA LEU A 183 3.24 -11.61 0.29
C LEU A 183 2.78 -10.29 -0.32
N MET A 184 2.88 -9.22 0.46
CA MET A 184 2.37 -7.90 0.13
C MET A 184 3.04 -6.86 1.02
N SER A 185 3.20 -5.63 0.52
CA SER A 185 3.64 -4.50 1.34
C SER A 185 2.66 -3.35 1.18
N VAL A 186 2.36 -2.68 2.29
CA VAL A 186 1.54 -1.48 2.37
C VAL A 186 2.45 -0.28 2.55
N HIS A 187 2.43 0.64 1.59
CA HIS A 187 3.17 1.88 1.64
C HIS A 187 2.29 3.02 2.12
N PRO A 188 2.80 3.98 2.92
CA PRO A 188 2.04 5.16 3.32
C PRO A 188 1.47 5.90 2.12
N LEU A 189 0.26 6.45 2.25
CA LEU A 189 -0.38 7.22 1.19
C LEU A 189 0.38 8.53 0.90
N GLU A 190 1.08 9.07 1.89
CA GLU A 190 1.94 10.24 1.73
C GLU A 190 3.10 10.02 0.73
N THR A 191 3.50 8.77 0.50
CA THR A 191 4.50 8.40 -0.53
C THR A 191 4.14 8.92 -1.92
N VAL A 192 2.84 9.02 -2.19
CA VAL A 192 2.25 9.37 -3.49
C VAL A 192 1.40 10.63 -3.39
N GLN A 193 1.68 11.48 -2.39
CA GLN A 193 1.01 12.77 -2.22
C GLN A 193 1.20 13.64 -3.48
N GLU A 194 2.40 13.58 -4.06
CA GLU A 194 2.64 13.97 -5.44
C GLU A 194 2.65 12.70 -6.31
N PRO A 195 1.93 12.68 -7.45
CA PRO A 195 1.91 11.51 -8.32
C PRO A 195 3.32 11.07 -8.74
N PRO A 196 3.65 9.77 -8.64
CA PRO A 196 4.91 9.26 -9.16
C PRO A 196 4.92 9.34 -10.69
N THR A 197 6.10 9.53 -11.27
CA THR A 197 6.29 9.28 -12.72
C THR A 197 6.12 7.79 -13.04
N GLU A 198 6.03 7.43 -14.32
CA GLU A 198 5.89 6.02 -14.71
C GLU A 198 7.06 5.15 -14.20
N ASP A 199 8.29 5.66 -14.25
CA ASP A 199 9.48 4.94 -13.80
C ASP A 199 9.60 4.96 -12.26
N GLU A 200 9.14 5.99 -11.57
CA GLU A 200 9.06 5.98 -10.09
C GLU A 200 8.00 4.99 -9.60
N ALA A 201 6.84 4.93 -10.27
CA ALA A 201 5.82 3.93 -9.98
C ALA A 201 6.36 2.52 -10.22
N LEU A 202 7.09 2.30 -11.32
CA LEU A 202 7.75 1.02 -11.59
C LEU A 202 8.81 0.69 -10.54
N TRP A 203 9.61 1.66 -10.11
CA TRP A 203 10.56 1.49 -9.01
C TRP A 203 9.84 1.01 -7.74
N MET A 204 8.74 1.64 -7.34
CA MET A 204 7.96 1.23 -6.17
C MET A 204 7.47 -0.23 -6.27
N VAL A 205 6.99 -0.63 -7.45
CA VAL A 205 6.55 -2.02 -7.70
C VAL A 205 7.73 -2.99 -7.58
N LEU A 206 8.82 -2.74 -8.32
CA LEU A 206 9.98 -3.63 -8.36
C LEU A 206 10.66 -3.71 -7.00
N TRP A 207 10.75 -2.60 -6.28
CA TRP A 207 11.29 -2.59 -4.92
C TRP A 207 10.44 -3.45 -3.98
N THR A 208 9.12 -3.38 -4.07
CA THR A 208 8.22 -4.22 -3.27
C THR A 208 8.38 -5.70 -3.59
N GLN A 209 8.53 -6.05 -4.87
CA GLN A 209 8.80 -7.42 -5.31
C GLN A 209 10.18 -7.88 -4.84
N GLY A 210 11.21 -7.05 -4.98
CA GLY A 210 12.56 -7.33 -4.50
C GLY A 210 12.61 -7.56 -2.99
N LEU A 211 11.88 -6.77 -2.21
CA LEU A 211 11.75 -6.99 -0.77
C LEU A 211 11.15 -8.35 -0.44
N SER A 212 10.12 -8.76 -1.18
CA SER A 212 9.52 -10.10 -1.05
C SER A 212 10.52 -11.20 -1.40
N GLU A 213 11.26 -11.06 -2.49
CA GLU A 213 12.13 -12.13 -2.98
C GLU A 213 13.42 -12.26 -2.17
N GLU A 214 14.07 -11.15 -1.85
CA GLU A 214 15.33 -11.13 -1.10
C GLU A 214 15.09 -11.32 0.40
N GLY A 215 14.04 -10.70 0.95
CA GLY A 215 13.69 -10.78 2.37
C GLY A 215 12.78 -11.94 2.73
N GLY A 216 12.12 -12.57 1.76
CA GLY A 216 11.02 -13.50 1.99
C GLY A 216 11.38 -14.71 2.84
N ALA A 217 12.55 -15.29 2.64
CA ALA A 217 13.03 -16.42 3.43
C ALA A 217 13.22 -16.03 4.91
N ARG A 218 13.82 -14.85 5.17
CA ARG A 218 14.05 -14.34 6.53
C ARG A 218 12.74 -14.00 7.23
N MET A 219 11.85 -13.31 6.51
CA MET A 219 10.53 -12.95 7.01
C MET A 219 9.69 -14.18 7.37
N LYS A 220 9.65 -15.19 6.48
CA LYS A 220 8.97 -16.48 6.75
C LYS A 220 9.58 -17.20 7.94
N LEU A 221 10.92 -17.29 8.01
CA LEU A 221 11.60 -17.96 9.12
C LEU A 221 11.25 -17.29 10.46
N TYR A 222 11.25 -15.96 10.51
CA TYR A 222 10.83 -15.23 11.70
C TYR A 222 9.34 -15.46 12.03
N HIS A 223 8.45 -15.35 11.04
CA HIS A 223 7.02 -15.55 11.23
C HIS A 223 6.70 -16.96 11.75
N TYR A 224 7.24 -18.01 11.11
CA TYR A 224 7.00 -19.38 11.53
C TYR A 224 7.78 -19.77 12.79
N GLY A 225 8.96 -19.20 13.00
CA GLY A 225 9.76 -19.42 14.20
C GLY A 225 9.15 -18.81 15.45
N THR A 226 8.51 -17.64 15.33
CA THR A 226 7.80 -16.98 16.45
C THR A 226 6.41 -17.58 16.73
N LYS A 227 5.82 -18.32 15.77
CA LYS A 227 4.53 -19.03 15.93
C LYS A 227 4.59 -20.40 16.64
N ILE A 228 5.75 -20.82 17.17
CA ILE A 228 5.89 -22.07 17.94
C ILE A 228 5.47 -21.84 19.41
N ALA A 229 4.16 -21.78 19.67
CA ALA A 229 3.52 -22.12 20.95
C ALA A 229 1.97 -22.24 20.87
N GLY A 230 1.33 -22.04 19.71
CA GLY A 230 -0.12 -22.09 19.66
C GLY A 230 -0.68 -22.23 18.24
N LYS A 231 -0.99 -23.48 17.88
CA LYS A 231 -1.96 -23.96 16.88
C LYS A 231 -1.91 -23.40 15.44
N VAL A 232 -1.71 -24.34 14.52
CA VAL A 232 -2.30 -24.53 13.17
C VAL A 232 -3.02 -23.32 12.57
N TYR A 233 -2.53 -22.82 11.43
CA TYR A 233 -3.31 -21.90 10.59
C TYR A 233 -3.31 -22.25 9.11
N SER A 234 -4.50 -22.10 8.55
CA SER A 234 -4.92 -22.21 7.16
C SER A 234 -4.36 -21.08 6.31
N LEU A 235 -3.56 -21.42 5.31
CA LEU A 235 -3.25 -20.55 4.18
C LEU A 235 -4.50 -20.38 3.32
N ALA A 236 -5.30 -19.35 3.58
CA ALA A 236 -6.49 -19.09 2.78
C ALA A 236 -6.70 -17.58 2.54
N THR A 237 -6.53 -17.19 1.28
CA THR A 237 -7.05 -15.99 0.59
C THR A 237 -6.74 -14.63 1.22
N LEU A 238 -5.72 -13.97 0.65
CA LEU A 238 -5.50 -12.53 0.76
C LEU A 238 -6.75 -11.80 0.28
N VAL A 239 -7.56 -11.25 1.17
CA VAL A 239 -8.74 -10.46 0.84
C VAL A 239 -8.30 -9.26 0.00
N SER A 240 -8.41 -9.34 -1.34
CA SER A 240 -8.34 -8.15 -2.17
C SER A 240 -9.60 -7.35 -1.89
N GLY A 241 -9.45 -6.10 -1.45
CA GLY A 241 -10.56 -5.20 -1.13
C GLY A 241 -10.23 -4.28 0.04
N VAL A 242 -10.44 -2.98 -0.17
CA VAL A 242 -10.27 -1.88 0.80
C VAL A 242 -10.90 -2.18 2.17
N LYS A 243 -11.90 -3.07 2.27
CA LYS A 243 -12.54 -3.51 3.53
C LYS A 243 -11.66 -4.38 4.43
N GLY A 244 -10.95 -5.38 3.88
CA GLY A 244 -10.04 -6.22 4.66
C GLY A 244 -8.90 -5.38 5.24
N VAL A 245 -8.45 -4.41 4.45
CA VAL A 245 -7.42 -3.44 4.85
C VAL A 245 -7.94 -2.39 5.82
N ALA A 246 -9.15 -1.86 5.66
CA ALA A 246 -9.70 -0.84 6.56
C ALA A 246 -10.02 -1.39 7.98
N MET A 247 -10.61 -2.59 8.08
CA MET A 247 -10.94 -3.18 9.39
C MET A 247 -9.68 -3.65 10.15
N ALA A 248 -8.70 -4.21 9.44
CA ALA A 248 -7.41 -4.57 10.03
C ALA A 248 -6.55 -3.33 10.31
N ALA A 249 -6.69 -2.23 9.55
CA ALA A 249 -5.99 -0.97 9.81
C ALA A 249 -6.52 -0.27 11.06
N GLU A 250 -7.83 -0.26 11.32
CA GLU A 250 -8.39 0.35 12.53
C GLU A 250 -7.94 -0.41 13.81
N THR A 251 -7.86 -1.74 13.74
CA THR A 251 -7.35 -2.59 14.82
C THR A 251 -5.83 -2.48 14.98
N ALA A 252 -5.07 -2.42 13.88
CA ALA A 252 -3.63 -2.19 13.89
C ALA A 252 -3.27 -0.78 14.38
N VAL A 253 -4.02 0.26 14.04
CA VAL A 253 -3.84 1.63 14.56
C VAL A 253 -4.13 1.69 16.05
N LYS A 254 -5.19 1.04 16.54
CA LYS A 254 -5.47 0.93 17.99
C LYS A 254 -4.38 0.12 18.73
N ALA A 255 -3.87 -0.94 18.13
CA ALA A 255 -2.74 -1.72 18.67
C ALA A 255 -1.42 -0.93 18.66
N ALA A 256 -1.11 -0.22 17.57
CA ALA A 256 0.07 0.65 17.44
C ALA A 256 0.02 1.83 18.41
N GLN A 257 -1.16 2.44 18.64
CA GLN A 257 -1.35 3.46 19.68
C GLN A 257 -1.08 2.91 21.08
N THR A 258 -1.40 1.63 21.33
CA THR A 258 -1.17 0.95 22.61
C THR A 258 0.29 0.52 22.79
N ALA A 259 0.97 0.10 21.72
CA ALA A 259 2.39 -0.28 21.73
C ALA A 259 3.34 0.93 21.75
N ALA A 260 2.98 2.03 21.08
CA ALA A 260 3.72 3.29 21.11
C ALA A 260 3.72 3.98 22.48
N ALA A 261 2.89 3.52 23.42
CA ALA A 261 2.95 3.92 24.83
C ALA A 261 4.08 3.23 25.62
N ASN A 262 4.65 2.13 25.10
CA ASN A 262 5.59 1.27 25.84
C ASN A 262 6.99 1.11 25.20
N ALA A 263 7.26 1.69 24.03
CA ALA A 263 8.49 1.39 23.27
C ALA A 263 9.24 2.59 22.68
N ILE A 264 9.17 3.79 23.28
CA ILE A 264 10.12 4.86 22.97
C ILE A 264 10.52 5.53 24.29
N SER A 265 11.82 5.65 24.57
CA SER A 265 12.26 6.50 25.68
C SER A 265 11.81 7.93 25.39
N ASP A 266 11.02 8.53 26.29
CA ASP A 266 10.46 9.87 26.11
C ASP A 266 11.54 10.91 25.73
N ALA A 267 12.79 10.68 26.14
CA ALA A 267 13.94 11.51 25.81
C ALA A 267 14.31 11.51 24.31
N LEU A 268 14.27 10.37 23.61
CA LEU A 268 14.60 10.30 22.18
C LEU A 268 13.46 10.85 21.32
N ARG A 269 12.22 10.56 21.70
CA ARG A 269 11.01 11.12 21.07
C ARG A 269 11.00 12.64 21.18
N LYS A 270 11.25 13.17 22.37
CA LYS A 270 11.22 14.60 22.64
C LYS A 270 12.35 15.34 21.92
N LYS A 271 13.56 14.78 21.89
CA LYS A 271 14.69 15.37 21.15
C LYS A 271 14.43 15.42 19.63
N LEU A 272 13.93 14.32 19.04
CA LEU A 272 13.60 14.28 17.62
C LEU A 272 12.40 15.18 17.26
N MET A 273 11.40 15.29 18.14
CA MET A 273 10.24 16.15 17.92
C MET A 273 10.55 17.63 18.13
N ASP A 274 11.38 17.99 19.11
CA ASP A 274 11.80 19.38 19.35
C ASP A 274 12.67 19.88 18.20
N GLU A 275 13.58 19.04 17.70
CA GLU A 275 14.47 19.34 16.56
C GLU A 275 13.69 19.42 15.24
N ALA A 276 12.74 18.49 14.99
CA ALA A 276 11.84 18.57 13.84
C ALA A 276 10.88 19.78 13.91
N ALA A 277 10.39 20.15 15.10
CA ALA A 277 9.52 21.31 15.29
C ALA A 277 10.26 22.65 15.16
N GLU A 278 11.56 22.69 15.43
CA GLU A 278 12.40 23.87 15.20
C GLU A 278 12.72 24.05 13.70
N ILE A 279 12.99 22.95 13.00
CA ILE A 279 13.15 22.93 11.52
C ILE A 279 11.85 23.39 10.84
N ALA A 280 10.69 22.86 11.26
CA ALA A 280 9.40 23.27 10.73
C ALA A 280 9.07 24.76 11.02
N ARG A 281 9.47 25.28 12.19
CA ARG A 281 9.27 26.70 12.55
C ARG A 281 10.14 27.65 11.74
N ASN A 282 11.35 27.25 11.37
CA ASN A 282 12.23 28.06 10.51
C ASN A 282 11.79 28.00 9.04
N GLN A 283 11.21 26.89 8.57
CA GLN A 283 10.70 26.73 7.20
C GLN A 283 9.48 27.61 6.87
N VAL A 284 8.68 28.02 7.86
CA VAL A 284 7.49 28.87 7.65
C VAL A 284 7.85 30.32 7.30
N ARG A 285 9.08 30.78 7.58
CA ARG A 285 9.49 32.16 7.31
C ARG A 285 9.95 32.43 5.87
N ASP A 286 10.29 31.40 5.08
CA ASP A 286 10.87 31.55 3.73
C ASP A 286 9.94 31.06 2.60
N GLN A 287 8.67 31.45 2.62
CA GLN A 287 7.76 31.21 1.49
C GLN A 287 7.59 32.47 0.63
N LEU A 288 8.43 32.61 -0.41
CA LEU A 288 8.10 33.21 -1.72
C LEU A 288 9.35 33.25 -2.65
N SER A 289 9.61 32.15 -3.34
CA SER A 289 10.20 32.05 -4.70
C SER A 289 10.70 30.61 -4.93
N VAL A 290 10.61 30.13 -6.18
CA VAL A 290 11.17 28.84 -6.60
C VAL A 290 12.68 28.93 -6.54
N VAL A 291 13.23 28.63 -5.36
CA VAL A 291 14.66 28.45 -5.13
C VAL A 291 14.87 26.94 -5.02
N VAL A 292 15.67 26.39 -5.94
CA VAL A 292 16.27 25.06 -5.77
C VAL A 292 17.06 25.13 -4.46
N ARG A 293 16.49 24.56 -3.39
CA ARG A 293 17.13 24.56 -2.07
C ARG A 293 18.34 23.64 -2.16
N HIS A 294 19.55 24.19 -2.09
CA HIS A 294 20.72 23.38 -1.80
C HIS A 294 20.53 22.77 -0.42
N VAL A 295 20.28 21.46 -0.38
CA VAL A 295 20.28 20.69 0.86
C VAL A 295 21.69 20.77 1.43
N SER A 296 21.84 21.32 2.63
CA SER A 296 23.15 21.33 3.30
C SER A 296 23.55 19.89 3.63
N GLN A 297 24.86 19.60 3.68
CA GLN A 297 25.34 18.27 4.07
C GLN A 297 24.77 17.82 5.44
N GLN A 298 24.60 18.75 6.37
CA GLN A 298 24.00 18.48 7.68
C GLN A 298 22.52 18.08 7.57
N GLN A 299 21.73 18.78 6.75
CA GLN A 299 20.33 18.45 6.52
C GLN A 299 20.16 17.10 5.79
N ALA A 300 21.05 16.79 4.85
CA ALA A 300 21.09 15.48 4.20
C ALA A 300 21.36 14.36 5.22
N MET A 301 22.31 14.56 6.14
CA MET A 301 22.62 13.60 7.21
C MET A 301 21.42 13.39 8.16
N THR A 302 20.78 14.45 8.64
CA THR A 302 19.59 14.35 9.50
C THR A 302 18.45 13.59 8.80
N THR A 303 18.25 13.86 7.50
CA THR A 303 17.26 13.16 6.68
C THR A 303 17.53 11.65 6.62
N MET A 304 18.78 11.25 6.41
CA MET A 304 19.19 9.85 6.38
C MET A 304 19.09 9.18 7.75
N GLU A 305 19.33 9.91 8.84
CA GLU A 305 19.10 9.42 10.21
C GLU A 305 17.62 9.15 10.47
N ILE A 306 16.73 10.03 10.02
CA ILE A 306 15.28 9.79 10.12
C ILE A 306 14.86 8.57 9.29
N ALA A 307 15.39 8.41 8.08
CA ALA A 307 15.12 7.24 7.24
C ALA A 307 15.57 5.93 7.92
N ALA A 308 16.78 5.93 8.50
CA ALA A 308 17.30 4.80 9.27
C ALA A 308 16.44 4.51 10.52
N ALA A 309 16.02 5.54 11.25
CA ALA A 309 15.16 5.42 12.41
C ALA A 309 13.76 4.89 12.04
N ASN A 310 13.17 5.34 10.93
CA ASN A 310 11.90 4.82 10.43
C ASN A 310 11.99 3.32 10.12
N ARG A 311 13.06 2.91 9.43
CA ARG A 311 13.36 1.48 9.16
C ARG A 311 13.51 0.69 10.46
N GLY A 312 14.20 1.24 11.45
CA GLY A 312 14.39 0.61 12.77
C GLY A 312 13.14 0.58 13.65
N ALA A 313 12.16 1.46 13.40
CA ALA A 313 10.92 1.56 14.15
C ALA A 313 9.82 0.59 13.66
N LEU A 314 10.06 -0.14 12.56
CA LEU A 314 9.19 -1.22 12.11
C LEU A 314 9.12 -2.33 13.16
N SER A 315 8.00 -3.08 13.19
CA SER A 315 7.74 -4.14 14.15
C SER A 315 7.37 -5.46 13.47
N GLY A 316 7.42 -6.57 14.22
CA GLY A 316 7.03 -7.88 13.72
C GLY A 316 7.81 -8.31 12.47
N VAL A 317 7.11 -8.85 11.47
CA VAL A 317 7.72 -9.24 10.19
C VAL A 317 8.32 -8.05 9.44
N ALA A 318 7.72 -6.87 9.53
CA ALA A 318 8.22 -5.67 8.86
C ALA A 318 9.59 -5.23 9.37
N TRP A 319 9.90 -5.44 10.65
CA TRP A 319 11.23 -5.21 11.19
C TRP A 319 12.28 -6.08 10.47
N ILE A 320 11.98 -7.36 10.26
CA ILE A 320 12.84 -8.27 9.50
C ILE A 320 12.96 -7.82 8.05
N ALA A 321 11.87 -7.39 7.43
CA ALA A 321 11.89 -6.83 6.08
C ALA A 321 12.84 -5.64 5.97
N GLY A 322 12.87 -4.77 7.00
CA GLY A 322 13.80 -3.64 7.14
C GLY A 322 15.27 -4.02 6.96
N THR A 323 15.67 -5.25 7.34
CA THR A 323 17.05 -5.75 7.21
C THR A 323 17.46 -6.11 5.77
N THR A 324 16.53 -6.06 4.82
CA THR A 324 16.74 -6.41 3.40
C THR A 324 16.40 -5.28 2.45
N PHE A 325 16.24 -4.05 2.95
CA PHE A 325 15.91 -2.89 2.11
C PHE A 325 17.02 -2.58 1.08
N ASP A 326 18.29 -2.79 1.43
CA ASP A 326 19.45 -2.64 0.53
C ASP A 326 19.43 -3.67 -0.61
N GLN A 327 19.06 -4.91 -0.31
CA GLN A 327 18.89 -5.97 -1.30
C GLN A 327 17.70 -5.68 -2.22
N ALA A 328 16.58 -5.17 -1.66
CA ALA A 328 15.43 -4.72 -2.44
C ALA A 328 15.80 -3.57 -3.40
N ASP A 329 16.62 -2.61 -2.96
CA ASP A 329 17.14 -1.52 -3.81
C ASP A 329 17.96 -2.08 -4.97
N ALA A 330 18.92 -2.97 -4.68
CA ALA A 330 19.77 -3.57 -5.69
C ALA A 330 18.97 -4.41 -6.69
N TRP A 331 17.99 -5.17 -6.18
CA TRP A 331 17.09 -5.98 -7.00
C TRP A 331 16.29 -5.11 -7.95
N ALA A 332 15.63 -4.06 -7.44
CA ALA A 332 14.83 -3.15 -8.24
C ALA A 332 15.66 -2.43 -9.28
N PHE A 333 16.85 -1.96 -8.92
CA PHE A 333 17.78 -1.26 -9.81
C PHE A 333 18.14 -2.10 -11.04
N GLN A 334 18.47 -3.38 -10.83
CA GLN A 334 18.79 -4.29 -11.94
C GLN A 334 17.56 -4.56 -12.83
N ARG A 335 16.37 -4.72 -12.23
CA ARG A 335 15.14 -4.98 -12.98
C ARG A 335 14.64 -3.77 -13.75
N MET A 336 14.86 -2.56 -13.26
CA MET A 336 14.59 -1.33 -14.01
C MET A 336 15.36 -1.33 -15.34
N ILE A 337 16.65 -1.65 -15.29
CA ILE A 337 17.51 -1.75 -16.48
C ILE A 337 16.99 -2.85 -17.42
N ALA A 338 16.64 -4.02 -16.89
CA ALA A 338 16.12 -5.12 -17.69
C ALA A 338 14.78 -4.79 -18.39
N LEU A 339 13.98 -3.89 -17.82
CA LEU A 339 12.73 -3.36 -18.41
C LEU A 339 12.94 -2.12 -19.29
N ASN A 340 14.19 -1.75 -19.57
CA ASN A 340 14.54 -0.53 -20.29
C ASN A 340 13.87 0.72 -19.68
N ALA A 341 13.79 0.75 -18.34
CA ALA A 341 13.34 1.88 -17.53
C ALA A 341 14.55 2.65 -17.00
N ASP A 342 14.37 3.89 -16.56
CA ASP A 342 15.46 4.64 -15.93
C ASP A 342 15.67 4.23 -14.47
N PRO A 343 16.77 3.54 -14.13
CA PRO A 343 17.03 3.16 -12.74
C PRO A 343 17.30 4.38 -11.84
N LEU A 344 17.51 5.58 -12.41
CA LEU A 344 17.65 6.80 -11.63
C LEU A 344 16.34 7.28 -11.01
N ALA A 345 15.19 6.70 -11.38
CA ALA A 345 13.91 6.95 -10.72
C ALA A 345 13.95 6.67 -9.21
N ALA A 346 14.85 5.78 -8.77
CA ALA A 346 15.17 5.55 -7.37
C ALA A 346 15.61 6.85 -6.65
N PHE A 347 16.50 7.61 -7.28
CA PHE A 347 17.04 8.86 -6.76
C PHE A 347 16.04 10.01 -6.88
N THR A 348 15.28 10.08 -7.97
CA THR A 348 14.25 11.12 -8.12
C THR A 348 13.14 10.95 -7.10
N LEU A 349 12.70 9.70 -6.84
CA LEU A 349 11.72 9.41 -5.80
C LEU A 349 12.26 9.75 -4.40
N HIS A 350 13.52 9.38 -4.12
CA HIS A 350 14.19 9.76 -2.89
C HIS A 350 14.19 11.28 -2.69
N GLN A 351 14.65 12.04 -3.68
CA GLN A 351 14.72 13.50 -3.60
C GLN A 351 13.32 14.13 -3.48
N LYS A 352 12.34 13.62 -4.24
CA LYS A 352 10.94 14.06 -4.17
C LYS A 352 10.38 13.93 -2.75
N LEU A 353 10.60 12.79 -2.09
CA LEU A 353 10.14 12.58 -0.72
C LEU A 353 10.84 13.50 0.28
N ILE A 354 12.12 13.83 0.06
CA ILE A 354 12.84 14.81 0.87
C ILE A 354 12.25 16.21 0.69
N ASP A 355 11.99 16.61 -0.55
CA ASP A 355 11.42 17.92 -0.88
C ASP A 355 10.02 18.09 -0.27
N LEU A 356 9.25 17.00 -0.20
CA LEU A 356 7.96 16.92 0.48
C LEU A 356 8.06 16.83 2.01
N SER A 357 9.27 16.82 2.58
CA SER A 357 9.51 16.64 4.02
C SER A 357 8.94 15.32 4.58
N LEU A 358 9.06 14.24 3.79
CA LEU A 358 8.65 12.88 4.12
C LEU A 358 9.85 11.91 4.24
N PRO A 359 10.85 12.20 5.11
CA PRO A 359 12.04 11.37 5.23
C PRO A 359 11.79 10.00 5.88
N ALA A 360 10.66 9.83 6.58
CA ALA A 360 10.27 8.59 7.24
C ALA A 360 9.54 7.63 6.28
N ASN A 361 10.22 7.23 5.20
CA ASN A 361 9.63 6.42 4.13
C ASN A 361 10.61 5.34 3.64
N ALA A 362 10.11 4.18 3.18
CA ALA A 362 10.95 3.10 2.68
C ALA A 362 11.75 3.48 1.42
N PHE A 363 11.27 4.42 0.61
CA PHE A 363 11.96 4.89 -0.59
C PHE A 363 12.95 6.02 -0.33
N VAL A 364 13.05 6.50 0.92
CA VAL A 364 14.13 7.40 1.32
C VAL A 364 15.32 6.56 1.77
N PHE A 365 16.42 6.64 1.03
CA PHE A 365 17.65 5.97 1.39
C PHE A 365 18.23 6.53 2.69
N ASP A 366 18.48 5.63 3.64
CA ASP A 366 19.48 5.90 4.65
C ASP A 366 20.87 5.92 4.01
N LYS A 367 21.87 6.25 4.83
CA LYS A 367 23.22 6.42 4.37
C LYS A 367 23.83 5.17 3.72
N GLU A 368 23.63 4.00 4.31
CA GLU A 368 24.23 2.74 3.81
C GLU A 368 23.59 2.37 2.48
N ARG A 369 22.26 2.48 2.39
CA ARG A 369 21.49 2.23 1.18
C ARG A 369 21.87 3.20 0.06
N LEU A 370 21.99 4.50 0.37
CA LEU A 370 22.37 5.51 -0.61
C LEU A 370 23.74 5.22 -1.21
N ALA A 371 24.73 4.89 -0.36
CA ALA A 371 26.06 4.51 -0.83
C ALA A 371 26.03 3.23 -1.69
N ALA A 372 25.22 2.23 -1.31
CA ALA A 372 25.09 0.99 -2.07
C ALA A 372 24.47 1.21 -3.46
N VAL A 373 23.33 1.90 -3.54
CA VAL A 373 22.65 2.16 -4.83
C VAL A 373 23.44 3.13 -5.71
N SER A 374 24.19 4.07 -5.12
CA SER A 374 25.07 4.97 -5.89
C SER A 374 26.22 4.23 -6.56
N ARG A 375 26.81 3.21 -5.91
CA ARG A 375 27.80 2.34 -6.56
C ARG A 375 27.22 1.56 -7.74
N LEU A 376 25.94 1.17 -7.66
CA LEU A 376 25.25 0.55 -8.80
C LEU A 376 25.06 1.55 -9.96
N ALA A 377 24.70 2.80 -9.66
CA ALA A 377 24.59 3.86 -10.65
C ALA A 377 25.94 4.18 -11.30
N GLU A 378 27.01 4.29 -10.51
CA GLU A 378 28.39 4.47 -11.00
C GLU A 378 28.82 3.33 -11.92
N ALA A 379 28.54 2.07 -11.54
CA ALA A 379 28.85 0.91 -12.36
C ALA A 379 28.13 0.90 -13.72
N GLN A 380 27.00 1.61 -13.83
CA GLN A 380 26.25 1.81 -15.08
C GLN A 380 26.63 3.11 -15.80
N GLY A 381 27.66 3.83 -15.35
CA GLY A 381 28.07 5.12 -15.92
C GLY A 381 27.10 6.28 -15.63
N LYS A 382 26.17 6.11 -14.69
CA LYS A 382 25.13 7.09 -14.30
C LYS A 382 25.44 7.81 -12.98
N GLY A 383 26.67 7.73 -12.48
CA GLY A 383 27.06 8.27 -11.17
C GLY A 383 26.90 9.80 -11.07
N GLU A 384 27.36 10.55 -12.07
CA GLU A 384 27.24 12.02 -12.07
C GLU A 384 25.78 12.48 -12.22
N ASP A 385 24.96 11.76 -13.00
CA ASP A 385 23.52 12.03 -13.11
C ASP A 385 22.82 11.80 -11.75
N ALA A 386 23.18 10.74 -11.03
CA ALA A 386 22.66 10.48 -9.68
C ALA A 386 23.03 11.60 -8.71
N VAL A 387 24.29 12.07 -8.73
CA VAL A 387 24.74 13.21 -7.90
C VAL A 387 24.01 14.50 -8.26
N ALA A 388 23.74 14.73 -9.55
CA ALA A 388 22.97 15.89 -10.00
C ALA A 388 21.53 15.87 -9.45
N ILE A 389 20.86 14.70 -9.48
CA ILE A 389 19.53 14.52 -8.88
C ILE A 389 19.55 14.78 -7.38
N LEU A 390 20.61 14.35 -6.68
CA LEU A 390 20.82 14.57 -5.25
C LEU A 390 21.29 16.00 -4.91
N ASN A 391 21.08 16.98 -5.80
CA ASN A 391 21.48 18.38 -5.62
C ASN A 391 22.97 18.56 -5.25
N GLY A 392 23.84 17.68 -5.74
CA GLY A 392 25.29 17.70 -5.50
C GLY A 392 25.74 16.96 -4.24
N VAL A 393 24.85 16.30 -3.50
CA VAL A 393 25.24 15.46 -2.36
C VAL A 393 25.94 14.20 -2.87
N ARG A 394 27.24 14.08 -2.57
CA ARG A 394 28.01 12.87 -2.90
C ARG A 394 28.03 11.89 -1.72
N PRO A 395 27.62 10.62 -1.90
CA PRO A 395 27.54 9.66 -0.79
C PRO A 395 28.86 9.40 -0.06
N ASP A 396 29.99 9.44 -0.78
CA ASP A 396 31.35 9.25 -0.25
C ASP A 396 31.80 10.39 0.67
N THR A 397 31.23 11.59 0.52
CA THR A 397 31.52 12.76 1.38
C THR A 397 30.76 12.74 2.69
N LEU A 398 29.75 11.88 2.84
CA LEU A 398 28.99 11.74 4.07
C LEU A 398 29.82 10.93 5.07
N GLN A 399 30.35 11.56 6.12
CA GLN A 399 31.18 10.88 7.14
C GLN A 399 30.34 9.98 8.05
N LEU A 400 30.80 8.74 8.30
CA LEU A 400 30.10 7.76 9.15
C LEU A 400 30.36 8.11 10.61
N ASN A 401 29.44 8.83 11.25
CA ASN A 401 29.41 8.88 12.72
C ASN A 401 28.71 7.63 13.23
N VAL A 402 29.46 6.53 13.24
CA VAL A 402 29.02 5.18 13.67
C VAL A 402 28.56 5.16 15.15
N ALA A 403 28.86 6.20 15.93
CA ALA A 403 28.62 6.23 17.37
C ALA A 403 27.16 6.50 17.80
N ALA A 404 26.25 6.90 16.90
CA ALA A 404 24.89 7.33 17.26
C ALA A 404 23.76 6.55 16.57
N MET A 405 24.07 5.59 15.70
CA MET A 405 23.06 4.84 14.96
C MET A 405 22.79 3.50 15.65
N PRO A 406 21.53 3.14 15.97
CA PRO A 406 21.18 1.77 16.25
C PRO A 406 21.36 1.00 14.94
N LEU A 407 22.54 0.40 14.78
CA LEU A 407 22.87 -0.47 13.66
C LEU A 407 21.90 -1.66 13.70
N ALA A 408 20.91 -1.69 12.80
CA ALA A 408 20.20 -2.93 12.49
C ALA A 408 21.16 -4.01 11.95
N SER A 409 22.36 -3.61 11.54
CA SER A 409 23.49 -4.41 11.07
C SER A 409 24.49 -4.79 12.18
N ALA A 410 24.31 -4.35 13.43
CA ALA A 410 25.08 -4.89 14.55
C ALA A 410 24.52 -6.27 14.88
N GLY A 411 25.22 -7.30 14.39
CA GLY A 411 25.03 -8.66 14.87
C GLY A 411 25.44 -8.76 16.33
N ASP A 412 24.54 -8.38 17.24
CA ASP A 412 24.58 -8.93 18.58
C ASP A 412 24.08 -10.37 18.44
N SER A 413 25.02 -11.29 18.68
CA SER A 413 24.85 -12.73 18.61
C SER A 413 23.48 -13.19 19.11
N LEU A 414 22.92 -14.20 18.43
CA LEU A 414 21.82 -15.10 18.81
C LEU A 414 21.81 -15.46 20.32
N GLY A 415 21.44 -14.51 21.17
CA GLY A 415 21.44 -14.61 22.63
C GLY A 415 20.04 -14.72 23.24
N ILE A 416 19.00 -14.98 22.42
CA ILE A 416 17.62 -15.20 22.89
C ILE A 416 17.36 -16.71 23.10
N PHE A 417 18.37 -17.43 23.61
CA PHE A 417 18.22 -18.82 24.09
C PHE A 417 18.59 -18.93 25.57
N GLY A 418 18.39 -17.85 26.34
CA GLY A 418 18.39 -17.90 27.80
C GLY A 418 17.03 -18.38 28.28
N ALA A 419 16.95 -19.64 28.72
CA ALA A 419 15.88 -20.09 29.59
C ALA A 419 15.88 -19.22 30.86
N ASP A 420 14.68 -18.93 31.37
CA ASP A 420 14.40 -18.23 32.62
C ASP A 420 14.45 -16.69 32.56
N ALA A 421 13.39 -16.09 32.00
CA ALA A 421 12.92 -14.77 32.40
C ALA A 421 11.38 -14.80 32.51
N GLU A 422 10.91 -14.60 33.74
CA GLU A 422 9.50 -14.62 34.13
C GLU A 422 8.62 -13.71 33.25
N ALA A 423 7.40 -14.19 33.00
CA ALA A 423 6.42 -13.62 32.10
C ALA A 423 5.94 -12.23 32.56
N ALA A 424 6.57 -11.18 32.03
CA ALA A 424 5.95 -9.87 31.91
C ALA A 424 4.91 -9.87 30.74
N PRO A 425 3.84 -9.05 30.79
CA PRO A 425 2.84 -9.01 29.72
C PRO A 425 3.50 -8.51 28.43
N ARG A 426 3.57 -9.40 27.42
CA ARG A 426 4.27 -9.15 26.16
C ARG A 426 3.47 -8.17 25.28
N PRO A 427 4.04 -7.04 24.83
CA PRO A 427 3.42 -6.17 23.83
C PRO A 427 3.20 -6.95 22.51
N GLN A 428 2.07 -6.71 21.85
CA GLN A 428 1.53 -7.48 20.73
C GLN A 428 2.55 -7.68 19.58
N ILE A 429 2.70 -8.92 19.14
CA ILE A 429 3.80 -9.46 18.31
C ILE A 429 3.50 -9.39 16.79
N PHE A 430 2.36 -8.85 16.35
CA PHE A 430 1.85 -9.04 14.98
C PHE A 430 1.70 -7.74 14.17
N GLY A 431 2.19 -7.72 12.92
CA GLY A 431 1.95 -6.65 11.95
C GLY A 431 0.54 -6.66 11.38
N PHE A 432 0.19 -5.65 10.58
CA PHE A 432 -1.13 -5.50 9.95
C PHE A 432 -1.43 -6.65 8.95
N VAL A 433 -0.45 -7.06 8.16
CA VAL A 433 -0.56 -8.20 7.23
C VAL A 433 -0.65 -9.52 8.00
N ASP A 434 0.07 -9.68 9.12
CA ASP A 434 -0.06 -10.87 9.97
C ASP A 434 -1.48 -10.98 10.56
N ALA A 435 -2.05 -9.86 11.02
CA ALA A 435 -3.44 -9.80 11.47
C ALA A 435 -4.44 -10.14 10.35
N LEU A 436 -4.14 -9.75 9.10
CA LEU A 436 -4.95 -10.12 7.93
C LEU A 436 -4.90 -11.63 7.64
N LEU A 437 -3.74 -12.26 7.82
CA LEU A 437 -3.53 -13.69 7.57
C LEU A 437 -4.11 -14.58 8.69
N ASP A 438 -4.17 -14.08 9.92
CA ASP A 438 -4.69 -14.83 11.08
C ASP A 438 -6.18 -14.60 11.33
N MET A 439 -6.86 -13.74 10.55
CA MET A 439 -8.31 -13.60 10.64
C MET A 439 -8.99 -14.90 10.19
N PRO A 440 -9.85 -15.51 11.04
CA PRO A 440 -10.67 -16.62 10.59
C PRO A 440 -11.55 -16.11 9.47
N LEU A 441 -11.41 -16.70 8.28
CA LEU A 441 -12.45 -16.61 7.26
C LEU A 441 -13.73 -17.11 7.94
N GLU A 442 -14.82 -16.34 7.88
CA GLU A 442 -16.15 -16.86 8.21
C GLU A 442 -16.41 -18.02 7.25
N SER A 443 -16.02 -19.22 7.69
CA SER A 443 -16.37 -20.47 7.06
C SER A 443 -17.88 -20.53 7.02
N ALA A 444 -18.42 -20.71 5.80
CA ALA A 444 -19.82 -20.91 5.49
C ALA A 444 -20.65 -21.39 6.68
N SER A 445 -21.40 -20.47 7.30
CA SER A 445 -22.60 -20.87 8.00
C SER A 445 -23.62 -21.26 6.94
N THR A 446 -23.73 -22.57 6.74
CA THR A 446 -24.91 -23.21 6.18
C THR A 446 -26.16 -22.65 6.85
N ASN A 447 -26.99 -21.97 6.06
CA ASN A 447 -28.41 -22.29 5.87
C ASN A 447 -28.99 -21.52 4.68
#